data_AF-A0A971PZI6-F1
#
_entry.id   AF-A0A971PZI6-F1
#
_cell.length_a   1.000
_cell.length_b   1.000
_cell.length_c   1.000
_cell.angle_alpha   90.00
_cell.angle_beta   90.00
_cell.angle_gamma   90.00
#
_symmetry.space_group_name_H-M   'P 1'
#
loop_
_entity.id
_entity.type
_entity.pdbx_description
1 polymer ?
#
loop_
_entity_poly.entity_id
_entity_poly.type
_entity_poly.pdbx_seq_one_letter_code
_entity_poly.pdbx_strand_id
1 'polypeptide(L)'
;MFKKTIVVLLATLMMLSLASCGVRQNLDEKIAEKVTEGVMNKATGGEANIDIDKGELTLKGEDGEKITFGGNKWPEGDAAKQIPEFKKGKIVTAMNSDKACTIAIEKVEEKDYKQYVEKLKDRGFTNDVSEFTSESSHSYGAHLNEKTMVFVLYDTQQQVLTINLEIRE
;
A
#
# COMPACT_ATOMS: atom_id res chain seq x y z
N MET A 1 -27.07 -12.85 -18.78
CA MET A 1 -26.24 -12.07 -17.84
C MET A 1 -26.79 -12.06 -16.40
N PHE A 2 -28.11 -12.05 -16.17
CA PHE A 2 -28.71 -12.10 -14.83
C PHE A 2 -28.34 -13.31 -13.94
N LYS A 3 -28.14 -14.51 -14.52
CA LYS A 3 -27.81 -15.71 -13.72
C LYS A 3 -26.43 -15.64 -13.06
N LYS A 4 -25.44 -14.95 -13.67
CA LYS A 4 -24.08 -14.82 -13.11
C LYS A 4 -24.02 -13.74 -12.04
N THR A 5 -24.73 -12.63 -12.22
CA THR A 5 -24.85 -11.58 -11.20
C THR A 5 -25.66 -12.02 -9.99
N ILE A 6 -26.71 -12.84 -10.17
CA ILE A 6 -27.46 -13.45 -9.06
C ILE A 6 -26.57 -14.37 -8.22
N VAL A 7 -25.71 -15.18 -8.86
CA VAL A 7 -24.78 -16.08 -8.14
C VAL A 7 -23.72 -15.30 -7.37
N VAL A 8 -23.17 -14.23 -7.95
CA VAL A 8 -22.19 -13.36 -7.27
C VAL A 8 -22.82 -12.63 -6.08
N LEU A 9 -24.05 -12.14 -6.22
CA LEU A 9 -24.81 -11.46 -5.15
C LEU A 9 -25.18 -12.43 -4.02
N LEU A 10 -25.60 -13.66 -4.34
CA LEU A 10 -25.88 -14.72 -3.36
C LEU A 10 -24.62 -15.15 -2.60
N ALA A 11 -23.48 -15.24 -3.30
CA ALA A 11 -22.20 -15.57 -2.68
C ALA A 11 -21.67 -14.47 -1.75
N THR A 12 -21.86 -13.20 -2.11
CA THR A 12 -21.52 -12.06 -1.24
C THR A 12 -22.44 -11.98 -0.02
N LEU A 13 -23.74 -12.26 -0.19
CA LEU A 13 -24.71 -12.29 0.93
C LEU A 13 -24.41 -13.43 1.92
N MET A 14 -23.96 -14.59 1.44
CA MET A 14 -23.53 -15.71 2.30
C MET A 14 -22.24 -15.44 3.06
N MET A 15 -21.34 -14.60 2.55
CA MET A 15 -20.12 -14.23 3.29
C MET A 15 -20.38 -13.21 4.41
N LEU A 16 -21.45 -12.41 4.30
CA LEU A 16 -21.82 -11.43 5.33
C LEU A 16 -22.44 -12.07 6.58
N SER A 17 -22.98 -13.29 6.49
CA SER A 17 -23.53 -14.01 7.65
C SER A 17 -22.45 -14.67 8.53
N LEU A 18 -21.24 -14.88 8.01
CA LEU A 18 -20.12 -15.47 8.78
C LEU A 18 -19.41 -14.46 9.70
N ALA A 19 -19.74 -13.17 9.62
CA ALA A 19 -19.27 -12.14 10.54
C ALA A 19 -20.16 -11.96 11.79
N SER A 20 -21.24 -12.73 11.92
CA SER A 20 -22.18 -12.65 13.05
C SER A 20 -21.98 -13.82 14.02
N CYS A 21 -21.29 -13.55 15.13
CA CYS A 21 -21.25 -14.31 16.40
C CYS A 21 -20.93 -15.82 16.38
N GLY A 22 -19.75 -16.18 16.91
CA GLY A 22 -19.67 -17.33 17.83
C GLY A 22 -18.84 -18.57 17.44
N VAL A 23 -18.13 -18.62 16.32
CA VAL A 23 -17.31 -19.80 15.96
C VAL A 23 -15.81 -19.48 16.01
N ARG A 24 -15.30 -19.26 17.23
CA ARG A 24 -13.87 -19.00 17.48
C ARG A 24 -13.18 -20.06 18.36
N GLN A 25 -13.78 -21.22 18.59
CA GLN A 25 -13.26 -22.15 19.62
C GLN A 25 -12.85 -23.56 19.16
N ASN A 26 -12.64 -23.82 17.86
CA ASN A 26 -12.12 -25.14 17.42
C ASN A 26 -11.14 -25.08 16.23
N LEU A 27 -10.56 -23.91 15.94
CA LEU A 27 -9.59 -23.75 14.84
C LEU A 27 -8.13 -23.90 15.30
N ASP A 28 -7.88 -23.91 16.61
CA ASP A 28 -6.54 -23.72 17.17
C ASP A 28 -5.62 -24.96 17.11
N GLU A 29 -6.13 -26.18 16.87
CA GLU A 29 -5.30 -27.40 16.90
C GLU A 29 -5.08 -28.11 15.55
N LYS A 30 -5.68 -27.65 14.44
CA LYS A 30 -5.46 -28.27 13.10
C LYS A 30 -4.86 -27.36 12.04
N ILE A 31 -4.70 -26.07 12.33
CA ILE A 31 -4.08 -25.10 11.42
C ILE A 31 -2.56 -25.10 11.59
N ALA A 32 -2.05 -25.47 12.77
CA ALA A 32 -0.62 -25.43 13.07
C ALA A 32 0.24 -26.43 12.26
N GLU A 33 -0.31 -27.57 11.82
CA GLU A 33 0.49 -28.63 11.17
C GLU A 33 0.37 -28.73 9.63
N LYS A 34 -0.49 -27.94 8.97
CA LYS A 34 -0.66 -28.01 7.49
C LYS A 34 -0.34 -26.73 6.73
N VAL A 35 0.08 -25.68 7.42
CA VAL A 35 0.45 -24.39 6.81
C VAL A 35 1.98 -24.28 6.66
N THR A 36 2.73 -25.37 6.85
CA THR A 36 4.19 -25.28 6.81
C THR A 36 4.76 -25.20 5.41
N GLU A 37 4.15 -25.70 4.33
CA GLU A 37 4.70 -25.50 2.98
C GLU A 37 3.69 -25.88 1.88
N GLY A 38 3.32 -24.94 1.00
CA GLY A 38 3.08 -25.29 -0.41
C GLY A 38 1.68 -25.20 -1.04
N VAL A 39 0.62 -24.69 -0.41
CA VAL A 39 -0.75 -24.76 -1.03
C VAL A 39 -1.36 -23.42 -1.45
N MET A 40 -0.71 -22.26 -1.25
CA MET A 40 -1.34 -20.97 -1.60
C MET A 40 -1.02 -20.42 -3.01
N ASN A 41 -0.07 -21.00 -3.76
CA ASN A 41 0.27 -20.53 -5.12
C ASN A 41 -0.83 -20.73 -6.18
N LYS A 42 -1.95 -21.40 -5.86
CA LYS A 42 -2.98 -21.77 -6.85
C LYS A 42 -4.25 -20.92 -6.84
N ALA A 43 -4.47 -20.08 -5.83
CA ALA A 43 -5.70 -19.30 -5.71
C ALA A 43 -5.60 -17.87 -6.27
N THR A 44 -4.38 -17.32 -6.42
CA THR A 44 -4.15 -15.91 -6.77
C THR A 44 -3.49 -15.70 -8.14
N GLY A 45 -3.05 -16.75 -8.84
CA GLY A 45 -2.42 -16.63 -10.16
C GLY A 45 -1.02 -15.98 -10.16
N GLY A 46 -0.47 -15.65 -8.99
CA GLY A 46 0.87 -15.08 -8.82
C GLY A 46 1.58 -15.63 -7.58
N GLU A 47 2.90 -15.46 -7.52
CA GLU A 47 3.73 -15.90 -6.39
C GLU A 47 3.45 -15.03 -5.16
N ALA A 48 2.86 -15.63 -4.13
CA ALA A 48 2.68 -14.98 -2.82
C ALA A 48 3.79 -15.45 -1.87
N ASN A 49 4.60 -14.50 -1.39
CA ASN A 49 5.58 -14.78 -0.34
C ASN A 49 5.06 -14.26 1.00
N ILE A 50 4.85 -15.18 1.95
CA ILE A 50 4.30 -14.89 3.27
C ILE A 50 5.43 -15.09 4.29
N ASP A 51 5.90 -13.99 4.89
CA ASP A 51 6.87 -14.03 6.00
C ASP A 51 6.09 -13.79 7.31
N ILE A 52 5.61 -14.90 7.89
CA ILE A 52 4.78 -14.90 9.10
C ILE A 52 5.56 -14.36 10.31
N ASP A 53 6.87 -14.59 10.37
CA ASP A 53 7.73 -14.15 11.48
C ASP A 53 7.84 -12.62 11.55
N LYS A 54 7.75 -11.92 10.41
CA LYS A 54 7.80 -10.45 10.33
C LYS A 54 6.42 -9.79 10.24
N GLY A 55 5.34 -10.56 10.18
CA GLY A 55 4.00 -10.04 9.91
C GLY A 55 3.91 -9.29 8.58
N GLU A 56 4.71 -9.73 7.59
CA GLU A 56 4.85 -9.11 6.27
C GLU A 56 4.23 -10.04 5.21
N LEU A 57 3.32 -9.51 4.40
CA LEU A 57 2.69 -10.21 3.30
C LEU A 57 3.11 -9.53 2.00
N THR A 58 3.86 -10.23 1.15
CA THR A 58 4.25 -9.72 -0.17
C THR A 58 3.55 -10.52 -1.26
N LEU A 59 2.80 -9.83 -2.12
CA LEU A 59 2.21 -10.37 -3.34
C LEU A 59 2.98 -9.87 -4.54
N LYS A 60 3.34 -10.76 -5.46
CA LYS A 60 3.93 -10.41 -6.76
C LYS A 60 2.96 -10.77 -7.88
N GLY A 61 2.64 -9.80 -8.73
CA GLY A 61 1.94 -10.00 -10.00
C GLY A 61 2.89 -10.56 -11.08
N GLU A 62 2.32 -11.12 -12.14
CA GLU A 62 3.07 -11.63 -13.30
C GLU A 62 3.77 -10.52 -14.10
N ASP A 63 3.31 -9.28 -13.94
CA ASP A 63 3.79 -8.04 -14.58
C ASP A 63 4.89 -7.31 -13.80
N GLY A 64 5.36 -7.89 -12.68
CA GLY A 64 6.38 -7.29 -11.83
C GLY A 64 5.83 -6.34 -10.77
N GLU A 65 4.51 -6.14 -10.68
CA GLU A 65 3.89 -5.42 -9.58
C GLU A 65 4.13 -6.13 -8.25
N LYS A 66 4.55 -5.38 -7.23
CA LYS A 66 4.81 -5.89 -5.88
C LYS A 66 3.97 -5.12 -4.88
N ILE A 67 3.09 -5.83 -4.18
CA ILE A 67 2.29 -5.27 -3.08
C ILE A 67 2.80 -5.87 -1.79
N THR A 68 3.22 -5.02 -0.86
CA THR A 68 3.68 -5.41 0.47
C THR A 68 2.76 -4.82 1.52
N PHE A 69 2.16 -5.70 2.33
CA PHE A 69 1.37 -5.34 3.50
C PHE A 69 2.17 -5.64 4.76
N GLY A 70 2.25 -4.67 5.68
CA GLY A 70 3.16 -4.77 6.81
C GLY A 70 4.63 -4.75 6.35
N GLY A 71 5.56 -4.82 7.31
CA GLY A 71 6.99 -4.91 7.01
C GLY A 71 7.85 -3.67 7.27
N ASN A 72 7.27 -2.48 7.50
CA ASN A 72 8.01 -1.23 7.81
C ASN A 72 9.25 -0.96 6.92
N LYS A 73 9.25 -1.47 5.69
CA LYS A 73 10.36 -1.35 4.73
C LYS A 73 9.92 -0.46 3.59
N TRP A 74 10.84 0.39 3.14
CA TRP A 74 10.64 1.16 1.91
C TRP A 74 10.56 0.22 0.71
N PRO A 75 9.64 0.44 -0.25
CA PRO A 75 9.56 -0.40 -1.43
C PRO A 75 10.82 -0.29 -2.30
N GLU A 76 11.17 -1.39 -2.92
CA GLU A 76 12.22 -1.46 -3.95
C GLU A 76 11.59 -1.37 -5.34
N GLY A 77 12.27 -0.71 -6.27
CA GLY A 77 11.90 -0.62 -7.69
C GLY A 77 12.13 0.77 -8.27
N ASP A 78 11.95 0.91 -9.58
CA ASP A 78 12.41 2.12 -10.28
C ASP A 78 11.58 3.37 -9.95
N ALA A 79 10.26 3.22 -9.74
CA ALA A 79 9.41 4.31 -9.25
C ALA A 79 9.82 4.77 -7.84
N ALA A 80 9.97 3.84 -6.90
CA ALA A 80 10.39 4.14 -5.52
C ALA A 80 11.76 4.82 -5.42
N LYS A 81 12.71 4.55 -6.35
CA LYS A 81 14.02 5.21 -6.40
C LYS A 81 13.97 6.68 -6.84
N GLN A 82 12.87 7.12 -7.47
CA GLN A 82 12.74 8.52 -7.89
C GLN A 82 12.47 9.46 -6.71
N ILE A 83 11.93 8.94 -5.60
CA ILE A 83 11.61 9.71 -4.40
C ILE A 83 12.59 9.39 -3.26
N PRO A 84 12.88 10.38 -2.39
CA PRO A 84 13.68 10.13 -1.20
C PRO A 84 12.96 9.17 -0.25
N GLU A 85 13.71 8.36 0.48
CA GLU A 85 13.14 7.46 1.49
C GLU A 85 12.55 8.24 2.68
N PHE A 86 11.33 7.91 3.07
CA PHE A 86 10.72 8.43 4.30
C PHE A 86 10.99 7.49 5.48
N LYS A 87 11.80 7.96 6.43
CA LYS A 87 12.34 7.14 7.55
C LYS A 87 11.56 7.29 8.87
N LYS A 88 10.45 8.04 8.87
CA LYS A 88 9.65 8.32 10.07
C LYS A 88 8.34 7.56 10.00
N GLY A 89 7.69 7.35 11.15
CA GLY A 89 6.45 6.60 11.22
C GLY A 89 6.59 5.10 10.96
N LYS A 90 5.48 4.47 10.57
CA LYS A 90 5.38 3.05 10.27
C LYS A 90 4.74 2.84 8.90
N ILE A 91 5.45 2.21 7.97
CA ILE A 91 4.87 1.84 6.67
C ILE A 91 3.87 0.69 6.91
N VAL A 92 2.61 0.93 6.55
CA VAL A 92 1.53 -0.06 6.68
C VAL A 92 1.23 -0.75 5.36
N THR A 93 1.38 -0.04 4.26
CA THR A 93 1.18 -0.56 2.90
C THR A 93 2.18 0.08 1.95
N ALA A 94 2.79 -0.72 1.10
CA ALA A 94 3.61 -0.26 -0.02
C ALA A 94 3.27 -1.06 -1.28
N MET A 95 2.77 -0.39 -2.31
CA MET A 95 2.53 -0.93 -3.63
C MET A 95 3.55 -0.31 -4.58
N ASN A 96 4.28 -1.12 -5.32
CA ASN A 96 5.31 -0.60 -6.22
C ASN A 96 5.43 -1.42 -7.49
N SER A 97 5.72 -0.73 -8.58
CA SER A 97 6.15 -1.27 -9.87
C SER A 97 7.28 -0.41 -10.43
N ASP A 98 7.67 -0.63 -11.68
CA ASP A 98 8.66 0.22 -12.34
C ASP A 98 8.11 1.61 -12.68
N LYS A 99 6.78 1.75 -12.79
CA LYS A 99 6.12 3.00 -13.22
C LYS A 99 5.32 3.71 -12.14
N ALA A 100 4.91 3.01 -11.09
CA ALA A 100 4.10 3.59 -10.03
C ALA A 100 4.55 3.14 -8.65
N CYS A 101 4.41 4.04 -7.67
CA CYS A 101 4.70 3.75 -6.27
C CYS A 101 3.62 4.41 -5.40
N THR A 102 2.99 3.62 -4.53
CA THR A 102 2.05 4.11 -3.51
C THR A 102 2.47 3.58 -2.14
N ILE A 103 2.70 4.50 -1.20
CA ILE A 103 3.15 4.17 0.16
C ILE A 103 2.24 4.86 1.16
N ALA A 104 1.71 4.11 2.12
CA ALA A 104 0.95 4.63 3.25
C ALA A 104 1.75 4.43 4.55
N ILE A 105 1.90 5.52 5.31
CA ILE A 105 2.75 5.59 6.49
C ILE A 105 1.94 6.20 7.63
N GLU A 106 1.78 5.47 8.72
CA GLU A 106 1.10 5.94 9.93
C GLU A 106 2.10 6.52 10.94
N LYS A 107 1.59 7.23 11.96
CA LYS A 107 2.39 7.82 13.05
C LYS A 107 3.41 8.82 12.54
N VAL A 108 3.02 9.60 11.52
CA VAL A 108 3.85 10.66 10.95
C VAL A 108 3.53 11.96 11.66
N GLU A 109 4.57 12.66 12.13
CA GLU A 109 4.40 14.01 12.66
C GLU A 109 4.35 15.04 11.51
N GLU A 110 3.57 16.10 11.69
CA GLU A 110 3.43 17.17 10.68
C GLU A 110 4.78 17.81 10.31
N LYS A 111 5.70 17.94 11.27
CA LYS A 111 7.06 18.45 11.02
C LYS A 111 7.85 17.54 10.08
N ASP A 112 7.66 16.22 10.18
CA ASP A 112 8.37 15.24 9.36
C ASP A 112 7.79 15.23 7.94
N TYR A 113 6.48 15.41 7.79
CA TYR A 113 5.84 15.68 6.50
C TYR A 113 6.43 16.93 5.83
N LYS A 114 6.51 18.06 6.55
CA LYS A 114 7.07 19.31 6.00
C LYS A 114 8.51 19.12 5.55
N GLN A 115 9.34 18.46 6.37
CA GLN A 115 10.71 18.12 5.99
C GLN A 115 10.80 17.21 4.76
N TYR A 116 9.83 16.33 4.56
CA TYR A 116 9.78 15.46 3.40
C TYR A 116 9.42 16.21 2.12
N VAL A 117 8.48 17.16 2.20
CA VAL A 117 8.16 18.07 1.08
C VAL A 117 9.41 18.84 0.64
N GLU A 118 10.21 19.36 1.58
CA GLU A 118 11.46 20.04 1.23
C GLU A 118 12.47 19.09 0.55
N LYS A 119 12.57 17.84 1.00
CA LYS A 119 13.39 16.82 0.30
C LYS A 119 12.90 16.51 -1.11
N LEU A 120 11.59 16.55 -1.36
CA LEU A 120 11.05 16.38 -2.71
C LEU A 120 11.45 17.55 -3.61
N LYS A 121 11.38 18.78 -3.08
CA LYS A 121 11.84 19.98 -3.79
C LYS A 121 13.34 19.91 -4.11
N ASP A 122 14.18 19.54 -3.13
CA ASP A 122 15.63 19.34 -3.31
C ASP A 122 15.95 18.26 -4.37
N ARG A 123 15.06 17.27 -4.51
CA ARG A 123 15.19 16.19 -5.50
C ARG A 123 14.79 16.63 -6.92
N GLY A 124 14.18 17.80 -7.07
CA GLY A 124 13.79 18.42 -8.33
C GLY A 124 12.29 18.36 -8.65
N PHE A 125 11.46 17.87 -7.73
CA PHE A 125 10.00 17.95 -7.89
C PHE A 125 9.56 19.39 -7.63
N THR A 126 9.68 20.27 -8.62
CA THR A 126 9.40 21.70 -8.49
C THR A 126 8.58 22.27 -9.65
N ASN A 127 8.21 21.44 -10.63
CA ASN A 127 7.43 21.85 -11.79
C ASN A 127 5.93 21.63 -11.54
N ASP A 128 5.08 22.51 -12.07
CA ASP A 128 3.61 22.43 -11.99
C ASP A 128 3.10 22.12 -10.58
N VAL A 129 3.60 22.88 -9.60
CA VAL A 129 3.32 22.67 -8.17
C VAL A 129 1.85 22.92 -7.86
N SER A 130 1.24 21.98 -7.15
CA SER A 130 -0.07 22.09 -6.52
C SER A 130 0.07 21.82 -5.03
N GLU A 131 -0.21 22.84 -4.22
CA GLU A 131 -0.15 22.74 -2.76
C GLU A 131 -1.51 23.06 -2.16
N PHE A 132 -1.88 22.28 -1.14
CA PHE A 132 -3.08 22.54 -0.34
C PHE A 132 -2.75 22.37 1.14
N THR A 133 -3.33 23.24 1.97
CA THR A 133 -3.15 23.20 3.42
C THR A 133 -4.46 23.60 4.09
N SER A 134 -4.97 22.72 4.94
CA SER A 134 -6.10 22.94 5.83
C SER A 134 -5.77 22.42 7.23
N GLU A 135 -6.68 22.62 8.18
CA GLU A 135 -6.59 22.03 9.52
C GLU A 135 -6.62 20.49 9.49
N SER A 136 -7.31 19.91 8.51
CA SER A 136 -7.53 18.45 8.38
C SER A 136 -6.51 17.74 7.50
N SER A 137 -5.80 18.47 6.63
CA SER A 137 -4.87 17.85 5.67
C SER A 137 -3.89 18.83 5.06
N HIS A 138 -2.75 18.31 4.64
CA HIS A 138 -1.77 19.01 3.81
C HIS A 138 -1.45 18.16 2.58
N SER A 139 -1.30 18.76 1.41
CA SER A 139 -0.82 18.05 0.23
C SER A 139 0.18 18.86 -0.57
N TYR A 140 1.03 18.11 -1.26
CA TYR A 140 2.03 18.63 -2.18
C TYR A 140 2.08 17.74 -3.41
N GLY A 141 1.77 18.30 -4.57
CA GLY A 141 1.89 17.66 -5.87
C GLY A 141 2.86 18.44 -6.74
N ALA A 142 3.76 17.75 -7.42
CA ALA A 142 4.72 18.37 -8.34
C ALA A 142 5.28 17.37 -9.34
N HIS A 143 5.82 17.89 -10.44
CA HIS A 143 6.52 17.13 -11.46
C HIS A 143 8.03 17.29 -11.31
N LEU A 144 8.75 16.18 -11.48
CA LEU A 144 10.20 16.17 -11.67
C LEU A 144 10.56 16.52 -13.12
N ASN A 145 9.76 16.03 -14.07
CA ASN A 145 9.83 16.27 -15.51
C ASN A 145 8.45 15.98 -16.12
N GLU A 146 8.31 16.07 -17.44
CA GLU A 146 7.02 15.87 -18.15
C GLU A 146 6.36 14.50 -17.90
N LYS A 147 7.14 13.49 -17.50
CA LYS A 147 6.66 12.12 -17.30
C LYS A 147 6.46 11.74 -15.84
N THR A 148 7.26 12.30 -14.94
CA THR A 148 7.31 11.87 -13.53
C THR A 148 6.64 12.88 -12.63
N MET A 149 5.57 12.47 -11.95
CA MET A 149 4.88 13.28 -10.95
C MET A 149 4.84 12.59 -9.59
N VAL A 150 4.91 13.39 -8.53
CA VAL A 150 4.66 12.97 -7.15
C VAL A 150 3.43 13.70 -6.62
N PHE A 151 2.64 13.01 -5.82
CA PHE A 151 1.58 13.59 -5.02
C PHE A 151 1.65 13.00 -3.61
N VAL A 152 1.84 13.86 -2.61
CA VAL A 152 1.80 13.49 -1.21
C VAL A 152 0.61 14.12 -0.51
N LEU A 153 -0.05 13.36 0.34
CA LEU A 153 -1.18 13.80 1.16
C LEU A 153 -0.92 13.37 2.60
N TYR A 154 -0.96 14.33 3.50
CA TYR A 154 -0.88 14.14 4.93
C TYR A 154 -2.23 14.44 5.57
N ASP A 155 -2.85 13.44 6.19
CA ASP A 155 -4.02 13.59 7.04
C ASP A 155 -3.56 13.96 8.45
N THR A 156 -3.89 15.18 8.90
CA THR A 156 -3.43 15.71 10.19
C THR A 156 -4.12 15.02 11.37
N GLN A 157 -5.35 14.55 11.19
CA GLN A 157 -6.15 13.91 12.24
C GLN A 157 -5.71 12.47 12.47
N GLN A 158 -5.43 11.75 11.39
CA GLN A 158 -5.00 10.36 11.44
C GLN A 158 -3.48 10.20 11.54
N GLN A 159 -2.71 11.27 11.32
CA GLN A 159 -1.25 11.26 11.25
C GLN A 159 -0.74 10.25 10.20
N VAL A 160 -1.40 10.25 9.04
CA VAL A 160 -1.12 9.35 7.93
C VAL A 160 -0.56 10.14 6.77
N LEU A 161 0.62 9.75 6.30
CA LEU A 161 1.23 10.22 5.06
C LEU A 161 0.99 9.18 3.97
N THR A 162 0.35 9.61 2.89
CA THR A 162 0.26 8.86 1.64
C THR A 162 1.17 9.49 0.60
N ILE A 163 2.02 8.69 -0.03
CA ILE A 163 2.94 9.10 -1.09
C ILE A 163 2.55 8.34 -2.35
N ASN A 164 2.27 9.07 -3.42
CA ASN A 164 2.03 8.51 -4.74
C ASN A 164 3.07 9.08 -5.72
N LEU A 165 3.65 8.20 -6.53
CA LEU A 165 4.48 8.58 -7.67
C LEU A 165 4.03 7.81 -8.90
N GLU A 166 4.02 8.50 -10.03
CA GLU A 166 3.67 7.95 -11.34
C GLU A 166 4.71 8.40 -12.38
N ILE A 167 5.08 7.48 -13.27
CA ILE A 167 5.93 7.70 -14.44
C ILE A 167 5.10 7.35 -15.68
N ARG A 168 4.73 8.38 -16.45
CA ARG A 168 4.01 8.25 -17.71
C ARG A 168 4.93 7.73 -18.82
N GLU A 169 4.33 7.10 -19.83
CA GLU A 169 5.04 6.57 -21.01
C GLU A 169 5.58 7.66 -21.95
#